data_AF-A0A2A5YY37-F1
#
_entry.id   AF-A0A2A5YY37-F1
#
_cell.length_a   1.000
_cell.length_b   1.000
_cell.length_c   1.000
_cell.angle_alpha   90.00
_cell.angle_beta   90.00
_cell.angle_gamma   90.00
#
_symmetry.space_group_name_H-M   'P 1'
#
loop_
_entity.id
_entity.type
_entity.pdbx_description
1 polymer ?
#
loop_
_entity_poly.entity_id
_entity_poly.type
_entity_poly.pdbx_seq_one_letter_code
_entity_poly.pdbx_strand_id
1 'polypeptide(L)'
;MASGRNGTLYLGVTNDLVRRVWQHRNGFGGEFSSRYGCRHLVWFEAYDDLQEARQRELRMKKWKREWKLRLIEDGNPGWRDLFDDIVA
;
A
#
# COMPACT_ATOMS: atom_id res chain seq x y z
N MET A 1 -0.64 -1.56 -0.66
CA MET A 1 -1.61 -2.69 -0.55
C MET A 1 -0.94 -3.97 -1.00
N ALA A 2 -1.36 -5.13 -0.48
CA ALA A 2 -0.84 -6.44 -0.86
C ALA A 2 -1.95 -7.48 -1.02
N SER A 3 -1.70 -8.51 -1.82
CA SER A 3 -2.58 -9.68 -1.93
C SER A 3 -2.40 -10.71 -0.81
N GLY A 4 -1.32 -10.58 -0.05
CA GLY A 4 -0.92 -11.48 1.03
C GLY A 4 0.58 -11.33 1.31
N ARG A 5 1.08 -12.06 2.31
CA ARG A 5 2.52 -12.04 2.65
C ARG A 5 3.36 -12.45 1.45
N ASN A 6 4.33 -11.61 1.08
CA ASN A 6 5.19 -11.81 -0.09
C ASN A 6 4.44 -11.97 -1.43
N GLY A 7 3.17 -11.55 -1.49
CA GLY A 7 2.35 -11.60 -2.70
C GLY A 7 2.53 -10.41 -3.64
N THR A 8 1.52 -10.17 -4.46
CA THR A 8 1.48 -9.01 -5.36
C THR A 8 1.36 -7.73 -4.54
N LEU A 9 2.15 -6.72 -4.92
CA LEU A 9 2.14 -5.41 -4.28
C LEU A 9 1.50 -4.39 -5.20
N TYR A 10 0.59 -3.60 -4.64
CA TYR A 10 0.12 -2.36 -5.23
C TYR A 10 0.72 -1.17 -4.47
N LEU A 11 1.29 -0.24 -5.22
CA LEU A 11 1.86 1.03 -4.75
C LEU A 11 1.08 2.17 -5.41
N GLY A 12 0.72 3.18 -4.61
CA GLY A 12 -0.07 4.32 -5.05
C GLY A 12 0.06 5.50 -4.09
N VAL A 13 -0.39 6.67 -4.55
CA VAL A 13 -0.54 7.88 -3.74
C VAL A 13 -2.02 8.24 -3.65
N THR A 14 -2.44 8.80 -2.51
CA THR A 14 -3.79 9.30 -2.30
C THR A 14 -3.77 10.40 -1.24
N ASN A 15 -4.75 11.30 -1.30
CA ASN A 15 -5.03 12.28 -0.25
C ASN A 15 -6.04 11.75 0.80
N ASP A 16 -6.62 10.57 0.57
CA ASP A 16 -7.60 9.94 1.46
C ASP A 16 -7.30 8.44 1.54
N LEU A 17 -6.46 8.09 2.51
CA LEU A 17 -5.98 6.72 2.71
C LEU A 17 -7.12 5.76 3.06
N VAL A 18 -8.02 6.17 3.96
CA VAL A 18 -9.15 5.35 4.42
C VAL A 18 -10.04 4.97 3.24
N ARG A 19 -10.44 5.96 2.44
CA ARG A 19 -11.26 5.71 1.24
C ARG A 19 -10.55 4.82 0.23
N ARG A 20 -9.26 5.03 -0.01
CA ARG A 20 -8.48 4.19 -0.94
C ARG A 20 -8.44 2.74 -0.49
N VAL A 21 -8.16 2.48 0.78
CA VAL A 21 -8.08 1.11 1.31
C VAL A 21 -9.45 0.45 1.27
N TRP A 22 -10.51 1.17 1.64
CA TRP A 22 -11.88 0.70 1.51
C TRP A 22 -12.22 0.29 0.07
N GLN A 23 -11.86 1.11 -0.92
CA GLN A 23 -12.06 0.78 -2.33
C GLN A 23 -11.37 -0.53 -2.71
N HIS A 24 -10.12 -0.73 -2.30
CA HIS A 24 -9.40 -1.97 -2.59
C HIS A 24 -10.04 -3.20 -1.92
N ARG A 25 -10.40 -3.10 -0.64
CA ARG A 25 -11.05 -4.19 0.11
C ARG A 25 -12.35 -4.64 -0.54
N ASN A 26 -13.10 -3.70 -1.10
CA ASN A 26 -14.39 -3.93 -1.75
C ASN A 26 -14.31 -4.15 -3.27
N GLY A 27 -13.11 -4.29 -3.86
CA GLY A 27 -12.95 -4.59 -5.29
C GLY A 27 -13.10 -3.39 -6.24
N PHE A 28 -13.14 -2.17 -5.71
CA PHE A 28 -13.17 -0.90 -6.44
C PHE A 28 -11.78 -0.26 -6.60
N GLY A 29 -10.69 -0.96 -6.29
CA GLY A 29 -9.30 -0.47 -6.34
C GLY A 29 -8.68 -0.41 -7.75
N GLY A 30 -9.50 -0.52 -8.79
CA GLY A 30 -9.07 -0.60 -10.20
C GLY A 30 -8.73 -2.02 -10.66
N GLU A 31 -8.61 -2.19 -11.98
CA GLU A 31 -8.48 -3.51 -12.63
C GLU A 31 -7.32 -4.34 -12.08
N PHE A 32 -6.12 -3.76 -11.96
CA PHE A 32 -4.95 -4.46 -11.43
C PHE A 32 -5.20 -4.99 -10.01
N SER A 33 -5.66 -4.12 -9.12
CA SER A 33 -5.88 -4.45 -7.71
C SER A 33 -6.96 -5.51 -7.53
N SER A 34 -8.02 -5.43 -8.32
CA SER A 34 -9.12 -6.40 -8.31
C SER A 34 -8.68 -7.74 -8.91
N ARG A 35 -7.92 -7.73 -10.01
CA ARG A 35 -7.38 -8.94 -10.66
C ARG A 35 -6.42 -9.71 -9.77
N TYR A 36 -5.51 -9.01 -9.09
CA TYR A 36 -4.46 -9.66 -8.27
C TYR A 36 -4.81 -9.74 -6.78
N GLY A 37 -6.01 -9.29 -6.38
CA GLY A 37 -6.48 -9.40 -5.00
C GLY A 37 -5.72 -8.54 -4.00
N CYS A 38 -5.18 -7.38 -4.40
CA CYS A 38 -4.42 -6.48 -3.53
C CYS A 38 -5.32 -5.74 -2.52
N ARG A 39 -5.80 -6.45 -1.49
CA ARG A 39 -6.86 -6.01 -0.57
C ARG A 39 -6.38 -5.61 0.83
N HIS A 40 -5.15 -5.93 1.23
CA HIS A 40 -4.65 -5.61 2.57
C HIS A 40 -3.74 -4.38 2.58
N LEU A 41 -3.96 -3.45 3.51
CA LEU A 41 -3.04 -2.34 3.75
C LEU A 41 -1.89 -2.84 4.62
N VAL A 42 -0.71 -3.09 4.04
CA VAL A 42 0.43 -3.64 4.81
C VAL A 42 1.50 -2.61 5.15
N TRP A 43 1.46 -1.44 4.52
CA TRP A 43 2.40 -0.34 4.71
C TRP A 43 1.83 0.95 4.12
N PHE A 44 2.10 2.08 4.79
CA PHE A 44 1.87 3.43 4.28
C PHE A 44 2.90 4.39 4.89
N GLU A 45 3.04 5.57 4.27
CA GLU A 45 3.90 6.65 4.74
C GLU A 45 3.15 7.96 4.45
N ALA A 46 3.07 8.85 5.45
CA ALA A 46 2.36 10.12 5.35
C ALA A 46 3.35 11.26 5.03
N TYR A 47 2.88 12.23 4.24
CA TYR A 47 3.63 13.41 3.83
C TYR A 47 2.72 14.63 3.90
N ASP A 48 3.25 15.78 4.31
CA ASP A 48 2.52 17.05 4.33
C ASP A 48 2.36 17.64 2.93
N ASP A 49 3.27 17.31 2.01
CA ASP A 49 3.26 17.78 0.63
C ASP A 49 2.98 16.65 -0.38
N LEU A 50 2.01 16.90 -1.29
CA LEU A 50 1.60 15.92 -2.30
C LEU A 50 2.70 15.63 -3.34
N GLN A 51 3.54 16.61 -3.67
CA GLN A 51 4.69 16.41 -4.57
C GLN A 51 5.74 15.52 -3.92
N GLU A 52 6.01 15.68 -2.62
CA GLU A 52 6.92 14.77 -1.91
C GLU A 52 6.41 13.33 -1.95
N ALA A 53 5.12 13.12 -1.67
CA ALA A 53 4.48 11.81 -1.77
C ALA A 53 4.59 11.22 -3.20
N ARG A 54 4.36 12.03 -4.23
CA ARG A 54 4.50 11.60 -5.64
C ARG A 54 5.93 11.26 -6.01
N GLN A 55 6.91 12.07 -5.58
CA GLN A 55 8.32 11.79 -5.82
C GLN A 55 8.75 10.50 -5.10
N ARG A 56 8.28 10.29 -3.87
CA ARG A 56 8.50 9.04 -3.13
C ARG A 56 7.99 7.84 -3.89
N GLU A 57 6.74 7.90 -4.37
CA GLU A 57 6.13 6.84 -5.16
C GLU A 57 6.92 6.56 -6.45
N LEU A 58 7.33 7.60 -7.17
CA LEU A 58 8.16 7.49 -8.38
C LEU A 58 9.50 6.81 -8.10
N ARG A 59 10.17 7.15 -6.99
CA ARG A 59 11.40 6.46 -6.56
C ARG A 59 11.12 4.99 -6.27
N MET A 60 10.10 4.70 -5.47
CA MET A 60 9.73 3.33 -5.09
C MET A 60 9.30 2.48 -6.28
N LYS A 61 8.68 3.05 -7.33
CA LYS A 61 8.37 2.31 -8.56
C LYS A 61 9.63 1.69 -9.19
N LYS A 62 10.79 2.34 -9.09
CA LYS A 62 12.09 1.85 -9.59
C LYS A 62 12.84 0.93 -8.63
N TRP A 63 12.37 0.77 -7.39
CA TRP A 63 13.06 -0.05 -6.41
C TRP A 63 12.97 -1.54 -6.71
N LYS A 64 14.03 -2.26 -6.34
CA LYS A 64 14.01 -3.72 -6.27
C LYS A 64 12.89 -4.17 -5.34
N ARG A 65 12.28 -5.31 -5.67
CA ARG A 65 11.22 -5.92 -4.87
C ARG A 65 11.67 -6.13 -3.42
N GLU A 66 12.87 -6.66 -3.23
CA GLU A 66 13.47 -6.96 -1.93
C GLU A 66 13.44 -5.75 -0.97
N TRP A 67 13.70 -4.54 -1.49
CA TRP A 67 13.72 -3.33 -0.67
C TRP A 67 12.31 -2.92 -0.22
N LYS A 68 11.30 -3.16 -1.06
CA LYS A 68 9.89 -2.93 -0.68
C LYS A 68 9.45 -3.93 0.38
N LEU A 69 9.86 -5.19 0.27
CA LEU A 69 9.55 -6.21 1.27
C LEU A 69 10.19 -5.84 2.62
N ARG A 70 11.47 -5.44 2.62
CA ARG A 70 12.15 -5.00 3.84
C ARG A 70 11.43 -3.83 4.51
N LEU A 71 11.03 -2.80 3.76
CA LEU A 71 10.26 -1.68 4.33
C LEU A 71 8.95 -2.14 5.01
N ILE A 72 8.25 -3.09 4.41
CA ILE A 72 7.02 -3.64 4.99
C ILE A 72 7.37 -4.43 6.26
N GLU A 73 8.37 -5.30 6.20
CA GLU A 73 8.74 -6.21 7.29
C GLU A 73 9.36 -5.50 8.48
N ASP A 74 10.07 -4.37 8.28
CA ASP A 74 10.67 -3.57 9.35
C ASP A 74 9.60 -2.97 10.28
N GLY A 75 8.45 -2.55 9.74
CA GLY A 75 7.34 -1.96 10.52
C GLY A 75 6.16 -2.91 10.77
N ASN A 76 6.02 -3.95 9.96
CA ASN A 76 4.88 -4.88 9.98
C ASN A 76 5.34 -6.30 9.59
N PRO A 77 6.17 -6.97 10.43
CA PRO A 77 6.73 -8.28 10.12
C PRO A 77 5.67 -9.37 9.93
N GLY A 78 4.50 -9.20 10.55
CA GLY A 78 3.35 -10.08 10.41
C GLY A 78 2.48 -9.81 9.17
N TRP A 79 2.76 -8.75 8.40
CA TRP A 79 1.93 -8.31 7.28
C TRP A 79 0.45 -8.15 7.67
N ARG A 80 0.20 -7.67 8.90
CA ARG A 80 -1.14 -7.37 9.38
C ARG A 80 -1.80 -6.34 8.48
N ASP A 81 -3.11 -6.46 8.30
CA ASP A 81 -3.89 -5.41 7.65
C ASP A 81 -3.99 -4.21 8.59
N LEU A 82 -3.29 -3.13 8.25
CA LEU A 82 -3.19 -1.88 9.03
C LEU A 82 -4.44 -1.00 8.88
N PHE A 83 -5.44 -1.43 8.12
CA PHE A 83 -6.65 -0.64 7.94
C PHE A 83 -7.34 -0.35 9.28
N ASP A 84 -7.42 -1.35 10.14
CA ASP A 84 -8.10 -1.22 11.43
C ASP A 84 -7.35 -0.25 12.36
N ASP A 85 -6.02 -0.13 12.19
CA ASP A 85 -5.17 0.78 12.96
C ASP A 85 -5.35 2.27 12.55
N ILE A 86 -5.93 2.55 11.36
CA ILE A 86 -6.11 3.92 10.84
C ILE A 86 -7.57 4.40 10.82
N VAL A 87 -8.53 3.52 11.12
CA VAL A 87 -9.95 3.88 11.26
C VAL A 87 -10.42 3.96 12.72
N ALA A 88 -9.53 3.64 13.66
CA ALA A 88 -9.79 3.70 15.09
C ALA A 88 -9.76 5.13 15.65
#